data_AF-A0A137P2U7-F1
#
_entry.id   AF-A0A137P2U7-F1
#
_cell.length_a   1.000
_cell.length_b   1.000
_cell.length_c   1.000
_cell.angle_alpha   90.00
_cell.angle_beta   90.00
_cell.angle_gamma   90.00
#
_symmetry.space_group_name_H-M   'P 1'
#
loop_
_entity.id
_entity.type
_entity.pdbx_description
1 polymer ?
#
loop_
_entity_poly.entity_id
_entity_poly.type
_entity_poly.pdbx_seq_one_letter_code
_entity_poly.pdbx_strand_id
1 'polypeptide(L)'
;FEAELMSNIMEDHPDNLFIRYLKARKYDASLAFKMLYDCVTFLYFQEFREIIRAGERELLQLPLESGLFYFHGHDLEGNIILYINPRVHNPKETPIDEFSKVLLYIIAQGYLMIGDKKATVVVDLKGLSLSNVEYASVKFLSDILAYYFPEVLRRVIIVNAPWIFSGIWSVITSFLDPVVKDKVQFCSQEDLQKFIAPDQLATRLGGTNTHEFNYKTPKKEEVMTKPHDAEYNRLTVEREELFSSFTDKTREWLDGSPVEAERDTLAQKLSENFRELSPYIWSPAYYHRNGFI
;
A
#
# COMPACT_ATOMS: atom_id res chain seq x y z
N PHE A 1 19.79 -5.52 10.17
CA PHE A 1 19.50 -4.54 9.11
C PHE A 1 19.63 -5.12 7.71
N GLU A 2 20.80 -5.46 7.16
CA GLU A 2 20.89 -5.87 5.74
C GLU A 2 20.03 -7.10 5.39
N ALA A 3 20.06 -8.15 6.21
CA ALA A 3 19.19 -9.31 6.04
C ALA A 3 17.69 -8.96 6.13
N GLU A 4 17.35 -7.98 6.97
CA GLU A 4 15.98 -7.49 7.15
C GLU A 4 15.51 -6.62 5.98
N LEU A 5 16.42 -5.82 5.42
CA LEU A 5 16.15 -5.05 4.22
C LEU A 5 15.94 -5.99 3.03
N MET A 6 16.83 -6.98 2.86
CA MET A 6 16.75 -7.98 1.81
C MET A 6 15.41 -8.72 1.80
N SER A 7 14.91 -9.14 2.96
CA SER A 7 13.61 -9.85 3.04
C SER A 7 12.41 -8.96 2.71
N ASN A 8 12.55 -7.63 2.83
CA ASN A 8 11.48 -6.65 2.64
C ASN A 8 11.53 -5.90 1.31
N ILE A 9 12.55 -6.14 0.47
CA ILE A 9 12.49 -5.72 -0.94
C ILE A 9 11.36 -6.52 -1.58
N MET A 10 10.24 -5.88 -1.88
CA MET A 10 9.06 -6.56 -2.41
C MET A 10 9.18 -6.68 -3.94
N GLU A 11 8.16 -6.24 -4.67
CA GLU A 11 8.15 -6.33 -6.13
C GLU A 11 8.88 -5.18 -6.84
N ASP A 12 9.17 -4.08 -6.13
CA ASP A 12 9.82 -2.89 -6.72
C ASP A 12 11.33 -3.09 -6.90
N HIS A 13 11.92 -2.37 -7.86
CA HIS A 13 13.37 -2.29 -8.03
C HIS A 13 14.01 -1.76 -6.73
N PRO A 14 15.10 -2.39 -6.22
CA PRO A 14 15.75 -1.94 -4.98
C PRO A 14 16.11 -0.44 -4.97
N ASP A 15 16.61 0.09 -6.09
CA ASP A 15 16.92 1.52 -6.23
C ASP A 15 15.69 2.43 -6.06
N ASN A 16 14.51 2.02 -6.52
CA ASN A 16 13.29 2.81 -6.35
C ASN A 16 12.93 2.92 -4.86
N LEU A 17 13.10 1.85 -4.09
CA LEU A 17 12.95 1.88 -2.64
C LEU A 17 13.85 2.97 -2.05
N PHE A 18 15.16 2.93 -2.31
CA PHE A 18 16.11 3.91 -1.78
C PHE A 18 15.80 5.35 -2.24
N ILE A 19 15.43 5.54 -3.51
CA ILE A 19 15.08 6.83 -4.08
C ILE A 19 13.86 7.46 -3.38
N ARG A 20 12.86 6.67 -2.96
CA ARG A 20 11.69 7.17 -2.20
C ARG A 20 12.12 7.85 -0.91
N TYR A 21 13.02 7.22 -0.14
CA TYR A 21 13.54 7.77 1.11
C TYR A 21 14.46 8.97 0.88
N LEU A 22 15.32 8.91 -0.14
CA LEU A 22 16.17 10.05 -0.53
C LEU A 22 15.32 11.28 -0.89
N LYS A 23 14.32 11.12 -1.77
CA LYS A 23 13.40 12.21 -2.14
C LYS A 23 12.69 12.81 -0.93
N ALA A 24 12.15 11.95 -0.05
CA ALA A 24 11.45 12.39 1.17
C ALA A 24 12.34 13.13 2.18
N ARG A 25 13.67 12.99 2.06
CA ARG A 25 14.66 13.69 2.89
C ARG A 25 15.55 14.62 2.08
N LYS A 26 15.07 15.10 0.93
CA LYS A 26 15.75 16.09 0.06
C LYS A 26 17.19 15.67 -0.28
N TYR A 27 17.37 14.38 -0.52
CA TYR A 27 18.64 13.72 -0.84
C TYR A 27 19.71 13.80 0.27
N ASP A 28 19.32 14.08 1.51
CA ASP A 28 20.18 13.86 2.68
C ASP A 28 20.27 12.36 2.96
N ALA A 29 21.43 11.77 2.67
CA ALA A 29 21.65 10.33 2.77
C ALA A 29 21.51 9.80 4.21
N SER A 30 21.97 10.56 5.21
CA SER A 30 21.91 10.14 6.62
C SER A 30 20.47 10.13 7.13
N LEU A 31 19.70 11.18 6.82
CA LEU A 31 18.29 11.24 7.19
C LEU A 31 17.45 10.22 6.42
N ALA A 32 17.74 9.99 5.14
CA ALA A 32 17.08 8.97 4.33
C ALA A 32 17.34 7.57 4.87
N PHE A 33 18.61 7.26 5.20
CA PHE A 33 18.97 5.99 5.82
C PHE A 33 18.27 5.78 7.16
N LYS A 34 18.24 6.79 8.02
CA LYS A 34 17.53 6.70 9.31
C LYS A 34 16.04 6.37 9.12
N MET A 35 15.38 7.03 8.17
CA MET A 35 13.97 6.78 7.88
C MET A 35 13.73 5.37 7.31
N LEU A 36 14.59 4.92 6.39
CA LEU A 36 14.54 3.55 5.87
C LEU A 36 14.76 2.51 6.97
N TYR A 37 15.75 2.75 7.84
CA TYR A 37 16.05 1.88 8.98
C TYR A 37 14.83 1.72 9.89
N ASP A 38 14.16 2.83 10.21
CA ASP A 38 12.96 2.81 11.04
C ASP A 38 11.81 2.07 10.36
N CYS A 39 11.64 2.23 9.05
CA CYS A 39 10.66 1.46 8.28
C CYS A 39 10.95 -0.04 8.31
N VAL A 40 12.18 -0.46 8.00
CA VAL A 40 12.56 -1.89 8.04
C VAL A 40 12.36 -2.47 9.44
N THR A 41 12.72 -1.70 10.48
CA THR A 41 12.49 -2.10 11.88
C THR A 41 11.00 -2.27 12.18
N PHE A 42 10.16 -1.34 11.71
CA PHE A 42 8.70 -1.43 11.85
C PHE A 42 8.12 -2.66 11.13
N LEU A 43 8.57 -2.94 9.90
CA LEU A 43 8.13 -4.11 9.13
C LEU A 43 8.53 -5.43 9.81
N TYR A 44 9.59 -5.42 10.62
CA TYR A 44 10.03 -6.55 11.41
C TYR A 44 9.39 -6.64 12.80
N PHE A 45 8.66 -5.61 13.22
CA PHE A 45 7.99 -5.62 14.50
C PHE A 45 6.96 -6.75 14.55
N GLN A 46 6.96 -7.52 15.64
CA GLN A 46 6.19 -8.76 15.74
C GLN A 46 4.71 -8.54 15.46
N GLU A 47 4.13 -7.46 16.01
CA GLU A 47 2.72 -7.13 15.82
C GLU A 47 2.37 -6.90 14.34
N PHE A 48 3.21 -6.17 13.58
CA PHE A 48 2.99 -5.98 12.15
C PHE A 48 3.06 -7.30 11.38
N ARG A 49 4.04 -8.16 11.72
CA ARG A 49 4.18 -9.48 11.09
C ARG A 49 3.00 -10.42 11.40
N GLU A 50 2.46 -10.35 12.60
CA GLU A 50 1.26 -11.09 12.99
C GLU A 50 0.04 -10.60 12.21
N ILE A 51 -0.14 -9.28 12.05
CA ILE A 51 -1.21 -8.68 11.23
C ILE A 51 -1.17 -9.19 9.79
N ILE A 52 -0.02 -9.17 9.12
CA ILE A 52 0.08 -9.61 7.71
C ILE A 52 -0.06 -11.13 7.54
N ARG A 53 0.42 -11.91 8.52
CA ARG A 53 0.33 -13.37 8.53
C ARG A 53 -1.09 -13.86 8.82
N ALA A 54 -1.77 -13.22 9.77
CA ALA A 54 -3.16 -13.50 10.07
C ALA A 54 -4.05 -13.06 8.89
N GLY A 55 -3.82 -11.84 8.42
CA GLY A 55 -4.59 -11.19 7.36
C GLY A 55 -6.09 -11.23 7.63
N GLU A 56 -6.88 -11.35 6.57
CA GLU A 56 -8.34 -11.30 6.65
C GLU A 56 -8.98 -12.50 7.35
N ARG A 57 -8.21 -13.53 7.75
CA ARG A 57 -8.76 -14.66 8.51
C ARG A 57 -9.04 -14.30 9.97
N GLU A 58 -8.21 -13.44 10.56
CA GLU A 58 -8.39 -12.98 11.95
C GLU A 58 -8.73 -11.50 12.02
N LEU A 59 -8.30 -10.70 11.05
CA LEU A 59 -8.66 -9.28 10.93
C LEU A 59 -10.03 -9.06 10.28
N LEU A 60 -10.83 -10.13 10.11
CA LEU A 60 -12.13 -10.04 9.47
C LEU A 60 -13.06 -9.12 10.29
N GLN A 61 -13.17 -7.88 9.85
CA GLN A 61 -13.93 -6.84 10.52
C GLN A 61 -14.80 -6.09 9.51
N LEU A 62 -15.85 -5.46 10.03
CA LEU A 62 -16.80 -4.66 9.26
C LEU A 62 -16.13 -3.71 8.25
N PRO A 63 -15.01 -3.02 8.55
CA PRO A 63 -14.34 -2.15 7.58
C PRO A 63 -13.87 -2.85 6.30
N LEU A 64 -13.39 -4.10 6.40
CA LEU A 64 -12.97 -4.88 5.22
C LEU A 64 -14.19 -5.35 4.43
N GLU A 65 -15.22 -5.84 5.12
CA GLU A 65 -16.41 -6.42 4.51
C GLU A 65 -17.32 -5.38 3.84
N SER A 66 -17.36 -4.17 4.40
CA SER A 66 -18.26 -3.09 3.97
C SER A 66 -17.79 -2.31 2.75
N GLY A 67 -16.55 -2.55 2.30
CA GLY A 67 -15.93 -1.77 1.22
C GLY A 67 -15.53 -0.37 1.66
N LEU A 68 -15.16 -0.20 2.93
CA LEU A 68 -14.61 1.07 3.43
C LEU A 68 -13.30 1.41 2.70
N PHE A 69 -12.44 0.41 2.52
CA PHE A 69 -11.19 0.48 1.77
C PHE A 69 -11.14 -0.68 0.79
N TYR A 70 -10.91 -0.41 -0.50
CA TYR A 70 -10.59 -1.47 -1.44
C TYR A 70 -9.81 -0.94 -2.64
N PHE A 71 -8.87 -1.74 -3.14
CA PHE A 71 -8.17 -1.44 -4.38
C PHE A 71 -8.94 -1.99 -5.59
N HIS A 72 -9.04 -1.22 -6.67
CA HIS A 72 -9.60 -1.68 -7.94
C HIS A 72 -9.23 -0.74 -9.09
N GLY A 73 -8.77 -1.30 -10.21
CA GLY A 73 -8.45 -0.55 -11.41
C GLY A 73 -7.22 0.35 -11.29
N HIS A 74 -6.92 1.06 -12.39
CA HIS A 74 -5.76 1.94 -12.50
C HIS A 74 -6.15 3.32 -13.03
N ASP A 75 -5.43 4.33 -12.60
CA ASP A 75 -5.54 5.67 -13.17
C ASP A 75 -4.86 5.74 -14.56
N LEU A 76 -5.00 6.87 -15.26
CA LEU A 76 -4.43 7.08 -16.61
C LEU A 76 -2.89 7.01 -16.65
N GLU A 77 -2.23 7.03 -15.49
CA GLU A 77 -0.78 6.91 -15.36
C GLU A 77 -0.35 5.51 -14.91
N GLY A 78 -1.30 4.57 -14.78
CA GLY A 78 -1.06 3.19 -14.34
C GLY A 78 -0.90 3.04 -12.84
N ASN A 79 -1.24 4.04 -12.02
CA ASN A 79 -1.23 3.91 -10.57
C ASN A 79 -2.46 3.14 -10.11
N ILE A 80 -2.28 2.20 -9.19
CA ILE A 80 -3.39 1.47 -8.57
C ILE A 80 -4.33 2.45 -7.84
N ILE A 81 -5.63 2.21 -7.93
CA ILE A 81 -6.62 3.06 -7.27
C ILE A 81 -7.07 2.42 -5.96
N LEU A 82 -6.91 3.15 -4.85
CA LEU A 82 -7.55 2.86 -3.56
C LEU A 82 -8.84 3.67 -3.43
N TYR A 83 -9.97 3.00 -3.35
CA TYR A 83 -11.25 3.63 -3.02
C TYR A 83 -11.44 3.67 -1.50
N ILE A 84 -11.82 4.85 -0.99
CA ILE A 84 -12.26 5.05 0.39
C ILE A 84 -13.72 5.52 0.37
N ASN A 85 -14.60 4.80 1.07
CA ASN A 85 -16.02 5.14 1.17
C ASN A 85 -16.44 5.41 2.62
N PRO A 86 -16.11 6.57 3.21
CA PRO A 86 -16.32 6.83 4.63
C PRO A 86 -17.76 6.62 5.11
N ARG A 87 -18.77 6.74 4.24
CA ARG A 87 -20.20 6.54 4.58
C ARG A 87 -20.49 5.19 5.27
N VAL A 88 -19.69 4.16 5.01
CA VAL A 88 -19.88 2.82 5.60
C VAL A 88 -19.09 2.62 6.89
N HIS A 89 -18.22 3.57 7.27
CA HIS A 89 -17.47 3.47 8.51
C HIS A 89 -18.39 3.69 9.72
N ASN A 90 -18.37 2.75 10.66
CA ASN A 90 -19.04 2.89 11.95
C ASN A 90 -18.03 2.75 13.10
N PRO A 91 -17.49 3.87 13.63
CA PRO A 91 -16.54 3.86 14.74
C PRO A 91 -17.05 3.17 16.01
N LYS A 92 -18.37 2.97 16.15
CA LYS A 92 -18.95 2.31 17.33
C LYS A 92 -18.89 0.78 17.28
N GLU A 93 -18.74 0.21 16.08
CA GLU A 93 -18.73 -1.25 15.87
C GLU A 93 -17.31 -1.82 15.80
N THR A 94 -16.30 -0.96 15.61
CA THR A 94 -14.91 -1.39 15.51
C THR A 94 -14.06 -0.54 16.45
N PRO A 95 -13.53 -1.10 17.55
CA PRO A 95 -12.61 -0.39 18.43
C PRO A 95 -11.39 0.14 17.67
N ILE A 96 -10.87 1.29 18.09
CA ILE A 96 -9.78 1.97 17.39
C ILE A 96 -8.51 1.12 17.24
N ASP A 97 -8.15 0.32 18.23
CA ASP A 97 -6.96 -0.54 18.18
C ASP A 97 -7.12 -1.63 17.11
N GLU A 98 -8.32 -2.20 17.01
CA GLU A 98 -8.69 -3.18 16.00
C GLU A 98 -8.75 -2.55 14.60
N PHE A 99 -9.32 -1.35 14.50
CA PHE A 99 -9.36 -0.62 13.24
C PHE A 99 -7.96 -0.20 12.77
N SER A 100 -7.05 0.14 13.69
CA SER A 100 -5.65 0.45 13.37
C SER A 100 -4.93 -0.75 12.74
N LYS A 101 -5.20 -1.98 13.21
CA LYS A 101 -4.68 -3.21 12.57
C LYS A 101 -5.21 -3.37 11.15
N VAL A 102 -6.49 -3.06 10.92
CA VAL A 102 -7.08 -3.05 9.56
C VAL A 102 -6.40 -2.01 8.66
N LEU A 103 -6.13 -0.80 9.17
CA LEU A 103 -5.42 0.23 8.41
C LEU A 103 -4.00 -0.23 8.04
N LEU A 104 -3.26 -0.81 8.99
CA LEU A 104 -1.94 -1.37 8.74
C LEU A 104 -2.00 -2.49 7.69
N TYR A 105 -3.00 -3.38 7.78
CA TYR A 105 -3.23 -4.41 6.77
C TYR A 105 -3.47 -3.82 5.38
N ILE A 106 -4.33 -2.82 5.24
CA ILE A 106 -4.62 -2.16 3.95
C ILE A 106 -3.37 -1.48 3.37
N ILE A 107 -2.57 -0.79 4.21
CA ILE A 107 -1.29 -0.19 3.78
C ILE A 107 -0.35 -1.28 3.24
N ALA A 108 -0.25 -2.39 3.97
CA ALA A 108 0.63 -3.49 3.64
C ALA A 108 0.22 -4.17 2.33
N GLN A 109 -1.08 -4.39 2.10
CA GLN A 109 -1.61 -4.86 0.81
C GLN A 109 -1.33 -3.86 -0.32
N GLY A 110 -1.52 -2.57 -0.07
CA GLY A 110 -1.17 -1.53 -1.04
C GLY A 110 0.30 -1.58 -1.42
N TYR A 111 1.19 -1.76 -0.44
CA TYR A 111 2.63 -1.80 -0.69
C TYR A 111 3.07 -3.03 -1.51
N LEU A 112 2.40 -4.17 -1.36
CA LEU A 112 2.58 -5.33 -2.23
C LEU A 112 2.18 -5.01 -3.69
N MET A 113 1.08 -4.28 -3.88
CA MET A 113 0.48 -4.08 -5.20
C MET A 113 1.04 -2.88 -5.98
N ILE A 114 1.65 -1.89 -5.33
CA ILE A 114 2.12 -0.68 -6.02
C ILE A 114 3.33 -0.92 -6.93
N GLY A 115 4.17 -1.92 -6.66
CA GLY A 115 5.41 -2.14 -7.41
C GLY A 115 6.24 -0.86 -7.59
N ASP A 116 6.63 -0.57 -8.83
CA ASP A 116 7.35 0.65 -9.25
C ASP A 116 6.47 1.90 -9.38
N LYS A 117 5.15 1.74 -9.21
CA LYS A 117 4.15 2.80 -9.29
C LYS A 117 3.82 3.37 -7.90
N LYS A 118 2.82 4.24 -7.90
CA LYS A 118 2.23 4.88 -6.72
C LYS A 118 0.75 4.50 -6.63
N ALA A 119 0.08 5.00 -5.60
CA ALA A 119 -1.36 4.86 -5.43
C ALA A 119 -2.08 6.19 -5.71
N THR A 120 -3.21 6.10 -6.41
CA THR A 120 -4.23 7.16 -6.50
C THR A 120 -5.35 6.82 -5.53
N VAL A 121 -5.64 7.72 -4.60
CA VAL A 121 -6.70 7.52 -3.61
C VAL A 121 -7.93 8.27 -4.04
N VAL A 122 -9.08 7.60 -4.13
CA VAL A 122 -10.38 8.22 -4.43
C VAL A 122 -11.26 8.13 -3.19
N VAL A 123 -11.58 9.26 -2.59
CA VAL A 123 -12.45 9.37 -1.42
C VAL A 123 -13.83 9.83 -1.85
N ASP A 124 -14.81 8.92 -1.85
CA ASP A 124 -16.21 9.24 -2.16
C ASP A 124 -16.96 9.62 -0.89
N LEU A 125 -17.26 10.91 -0.74
CA LEU A 125 -17.95 11.47 0.42
C LEU A 125 -19.48 11.46 0.29
N LYS A 126 -20.03 10.83 -0.75
CA LYS A 126 -21.48 10.72 -0.92
C LYS A 126 -22.12 10.01 0.27
N GLY A 127 -23.00 10.72 0.97
CA GLY A 127 -23.68 10.19 2.16
C GLY A 127 -22.83 10.18 3.43
N LEU A 128 -21.68 10.87 3.44
CA LEU A 128 -20.90 11.09 4.65
C LEU A 128 -21.75 11.80 5.71
N SER A 129 -21.69 11.29 6.93
CA SER A 129 -22.19 11.95 8.14
C SER A 129 -21.06 12.16 9.16
N LEU A 130 -21.26 13.07 10.12
CA LEU A 130 -20.27 13.31 11.18
C LEU A 130 -20.00 12.06 12.04
N SER A 131 -20.99 11.17 12.21
CA SER A 131 -20.79 9.94 12.98
C SER A 131 -19.89 8.93 12.30
N ASN A 132 -19.61 9.11 11.00
CA ASN A 132 -18.67 8.28 10.26
C ASN A 132 -17.22 8.76 10.38
N VAL A 133 -16.92 9.88 11.04
CA VAL A 133 -15.56 10.43 11.06
C VAL A 133 -14.86 10.10 12.38
N GLU A 134 -13.78 9.31 12.30
CA GLU A 134 -12.89 9.03 13.42
C GLU A 134 -11.53 9.70 13.20
N TYR A 135 -11.35 10.90 13.76
CA TYR A 135 -10.15 11.72 13.55
C TYR A 135 -8.85 11.05 14.01
N ALA A 136 -8.91 10.23 15.06
CA ALA A 136 -7.74 9.53 15.58
C ALA A 136 -7.18 8.55 14.54
N SER A 137 -8.04 7.83 13.82
CA SER A 137 -7.65 6.91 12.76
C SER A 137 -7.14 7.61 11.50
N VAL A 138 -7.71 8.78 11.15
CA VAL A 138 -7.16 9.63 10.09
C VAL A 138 -5.75 10.13 10.45
N LYS A 139 -5.56 10.56 11.70
CA LYS A 139 -4.25 10.99 12.19
C LYS A 139 -3.25 9.84 12.19
N PHE A 140 -3.63 8.67 12.71
CA PHE A 140 -2.80 7.47 12.72
C PHE A 140 -2.34 7.09 11.31
N LEU A 141 -3.25 7.04 10.34
CA LEU A 141 -2.93 6.74 8.95
C LEU A 141 -1.94 7.77 8.37
N SER A 142 -2.17 9.06 8.63
CA SER A 142 -1.28 10.14 8.18
C SER A 142 0.13 9.98 8.77
N ASP A 143 0.23 9.76 10.09
CA ASP A 143 1.51 9.61 10.78
C ASP A 143 2.29 8.39 10.25
N ILE A 144 1.64 7.23 10.11
CA ILE A 144 2.28 6.00 9.60
C ILE A 144 2.82 6.19 8.18
N LEU A 145 2.01 6.76 7.27
CA LEU A 145 2.42 6.99 5.88
C LEU A 145 3.59 8.00 5.81
N ALA A 146 3.51 9.10 6.54
CA ALA A 146 4.54 10.13 6.55
C ALA A 146 5.87 9.65 7.16
N TYR A 147 5.80 8.76 8.16
CA TYR A 147 6.98 8.30 8.89
C TYR A 147 7.65 7.08 8.23
N TYR A 148 6.88 6.10 7.76
CA TYR A 148 7.42 4.82 7.28
C TYR A 148 7.35 4.64 5.76
N PHE A 149 6.34 5.19 5.09
CA PHE A 149 6.04 4.88 3.68
C PHE A 149 6.08 6.13 2.79
N PRO A 150 7.26 6.75 2.59
CA PRO A 150 7.37 7.95 1.79
C PRO A 150 7.07 7.68 0.32
N GLU A 151 6.59 8.71 -0.37
CA GLU A 151 6.49 8.75 -1.84
C GLU A 151 5.60 7.68 -2.48
N VAL A 152 4.76 6.97 -1.72
CA VAL A 152 3.81 5.97 -2.23
C VAL A 152 2.52 6.57 -2.80
N LEU A 153 2.17 7.80 -2.43
CA LEU A 153 0.96 8.48 -2.93
C LEU A 153 1.26 9.33 -4.17
N ARG A 154 0.48 9.11 -5.23
CA ARG A 154 0.42 9.98 -6.41
C ARG A 154 -0.47 11.19 -6.17
N ARG A 155 -1.72 10.93 -5.78
CA ARG A 155 -2.77 11.93 -5.56
C ARG A 155 -3.87 11.40 -4.64
N VAL A 156 -4.62 12.32 -4.04
CA VAL A 156 -5.85 12.03 -3.30
C VAL A 156 -6.97 12.86 -3.93
N ILE A 157 -7.95 12.20 -4.53
CA ILE A 157 -9.10 12.85 -5.16
C ILE A 157 -10.30 12.70 -4.23
N ILE A 158 -10.85 13.83 -3.79
CA ILE A 158 -12.05 13.91 -2.97
C ILE A 158 -13.23 14.27 -3.88
N VAL A 159 -14.26 13.43 -3.91
CA VAL A 159 -15.46 13.62 -4.73
C VAL A 159 -16.71 13.60 -3.86
N ASN A 160 -17.80 14.21 -4.35
CA ASN A 160 -19.10 14.28 -3.67
C ASN A 160 -19.02 14.92 -2.27
N ALA A 161 -18.09 15.85 -2.05
CA ALA A 161 -17.91 16.51 -0.76
C ALA A 161 -19.16 17.32 -0.38
N PRO A 162 -19.86 16.98 0.72
CA PRO A 162 -21.00 17.77 1.18
C PRO A 162 -20.53 19.11 1.77
N TRP A 163 -21.43 20.09 1.89
CA TRP A 163 -21.11 21.42 2.43
C TRP A 163 -20.47 21.36 3.84
N ILE A 164 -20.88 20.37 4.65
CA ILE A 164 -20.36 20.12 6.01
C ILE A 164 -18.89 19.66 6.01
N PHE A 165 -18.37 19.15 4.89
CA PHE A 165 -17.01 18.63 4.80
C PHE A 165 -15.95 19.70 5.02
N SER A 166 -16.26 20.98 4.79
CA SER A 166 -15.33 22.08 5.04
C SER A 166 -14.82 22.11 6.49
N GLY A 167 -15.69 21.84 7.48
CA GLY A 167 -15.32 21.76 8.89
C GLY A 167 -14.45 20.53 9.20
N ILE A 168 -14.82 19.36 8.65
CA ILE A 168 -14.04 18.13 8.80
C ILE A 168 -12.64 18.32 8.19
N TRP A 169 -12.57 18.88 6.99
CA TRP A 169 -11.33 19.16 6.27
C TRP A 169 -10.41 20.12 7.03
N SER A 170 -10.97 21.16 7.67
CA SER A 170 -10.19 22.06 8.51
C SER A 170 -9.40 21.33 9.60
N VAL A 171 -9.95 20.25 10.17
CA VAL A 171 -9.26 19.45 11.18
C VAL A 171 -8.26 18.52 10.50
N ILE A 172 -8.69 17.75 9.50
CA ILE A 172 -7.85 16.76 8.80
C ILE A 172 -6.58 17.41 8.21
N THR A 173 -6.68 18.63 7.66
CA THR A 173 -5.52 19.32 7.06
C THR A 173 -4.38 19.59 8.04
N SER A 174 -4.65 19.64 9.35
CA SER A 174 -3.61 19.78 10.39
C SER A 174 -2.85 18.48 10.66
N PHE A 175 -3.40 17.33 10.25
CA PHE A 175 -2.78 16.01 10.41
C PHE A 175 -1.92 15.63 9.20
N LEU A 176 -2.18 16.23 8.03
CA LEU A 176 -1.47 15.94 6.79
C LEU A 176 -0.15 16.70 6.74
N ASP A 177 0.92 16.01 6.37
CA ASP A 177 2.16 16.70 6.02
C ASP A 177 1.95 17.55 4.73
N PRO A 178 2.78 18.60 4.51
CA PRO A 178 2.62 19.49 3.36
C PRO A 178 2.62 18.78 2.01
N VAL A 179 3.42 17.71 1.84
CA VAL A 179 3.53 17.00 0.56
C VAL A 179 2.25 16.23 0.26
N VAL A 180 1.63 15.62 1.27
CA VAL A 180 0.32 14.96 1.09
C VAL A 180 -0.78 15.99 0.87
N LYS A 181 -0.75 17.11 1.60
CA LYS A 181 -1.73 18.20 1.43
C LYS A 181 -1.74 18.73 0.00
N ASP A 182 -0.56 18.91 -0.61
CA ASP A 182 -0.41 19.38 -2.00
C ASP A 182 -0.91 18.36 -3.03
N LYS A 183 -1.02 17.08 -2.64
CA LYS A 183 -1.55 15.99 -3.48
C LYS A 183 -3.08 15.87 -3.41
N VAL A 184 -3.76 16.61 -2.52
CA VAL A 184 -5.22 16.53 -2.37
C VAL A 184 -5.93 17.43 -3.37
N GLN A 185 -6.90 16.86 -4.08
CA GLN A 185 -7.68 17.52 -5.12
C GLN A 185 -9.17 17.32 -4.84
N PHE A 186 -9.95 18.40 -4.94
CA PHE A 186 -11.40 18.36 -4.86
C PHE A 186 -11.98 18.38 -6.26
N CYS A 187 -12.79 17.39 -6.59
CA CYS A 187 -13.29 17.17 -7.94
C CYS A 187 -14.79 16.92 -7.96
N SER A 188 -15.44 17.33 -9.06
CA SER A 188 -16.75 16.80 -9.41
C SER A 188 -16.62 15.34 -9.91
N GLN A 189 -17.73 14.63 -10.08
CA GLN A 189 -17.69 13.30 -10.71
C GLN A 189 -17.21 13.37 -12.16
N GLU A 190 -17.60 14.41 -12.90
CA GLU A 190 -17.17 14.61 -14.29
C GLU A 190 -15.65 14.80 -14.38
N ASP A 191 -15.05 15.50 -13.41
CA ASP A 191 -13.61 15.72 -13.35
C ASP A 191 -12.80 14.43 -13.12
N LEU A 192 -13.39 13.36 -12.55
CA LEU A 192 -12.68 12.10 -12.33
C LEU A 192 -12.14 11.49 -13.63
N GLN A 193 -12.83 11.70 -14.75
CA GLN A 193 -12.42 11.20 -16.05
C GLN A 193 -11.12 11.83 -16.58
N LYS A 194 -10.68 12.96 -15.99
CA LYS A 194 -9.37 13.56 -16.26
C LYS A 194 -8.21 12.74 -15.70
N PHE A 195 -8.50 11.84 -14.75
CA PHE A 195 -7.50 11.05 -14.04
C PHE A 195 -7.69 9.55 -14.24
N ILE A 196 -8.92 9.07 -14.44
CA ILE A 196 -9.26 7.65 -14.50
C ILE A 196 -10.09 7.40 -15.76
N ALA A 197 -9.68 6.42 -16.58
CA ALA A 197 -10.43 6.08 -17.79
C ALA A 197 -11.85 5.59 -17.43
N PRO A 198 -12.88 5.86 -18.27
CA PRO A 198 -14.26 5.46 -17.96
C PRO A 198 -14.43 3.98 -17.65
N ASP A 199 -13.72 3.09 -18.35
CA ASP A 199 -13.75 1.63 -18.14
C ASP A 199 -13.01 1.17 -16.88
N GLN A 200 -12.19 2.03 -16.27
CA GLN A 200 -11.54 1.81 -14.97
C GLN A 200 -12.32 2.46 -13.80
N LEU A 201 -13.27 3.34 -14.09
CA LEU A 201 -14.05 4.08 -13.10
C LEU A 201 -15.43 3.45 -12.88
N ALA A 202 -15.82 3.28 -11.62
CA ALA A 202 -17.12 2.70 -11.27
C ALA A 202 -18.30 3.53 -11.82
N THR A 203 -19.36 2.86 -12.24
CA THR A 203 -20.61 3.51 -12.74
C THR A 203 -21.18 4.52 -11.75
N ARG A 204 -21.15 4.23 -10.44
CA ARG A 204 -21.60 5.14 -9.38
C ARG A 204 -20.82 6.46 -9.29
N LEU A 205 -19.64 6.52 -9.90
CA LEU A 205 -18.75 7.69 -9.98
C LEU A 205 -18.71 8.29 -11.40
N GLY A 206 -19.61 7.87 -12.30
CA GLY A 206 -19.70 8.41 -13.66
C GLY A 206 -18.81 7.71 -14.69
N GLY A 207 -18.29 6.52 -14.39
CA GLY A 207 -17.61 5.67 -15.37
C GLY A 207 -18.52 4.60 -15.98
N THR A 208 -17.90 3.61 -16.63
CA THR A 208 -18.56 2.47 -17.29
C THR A 208 -18.14 1.12 -16.69
N ASN A 209 -17.26 1.12 -15.67
CA ASN A 209 -16.88 -0.11 -14.99
C ASN A 209 -18.03 -0.60 -14.09
N THR A 210 -18.58 -1.77 -14.40
CA THR A 210 -19.68 -2.40 -13.67
C THR A 210 -19.21 -3.27 -12.50
N HIS A 211 -17.91 -3.26 -12.17
CA HIS A 211 -17.40 -3.97 -11.00
C HIS A 211 -18.02 -3.37 -9.73
N GLU A 212 -18.69 -4.23 -8.97
CA GLU A 212 -19.16 -3.91 -7.64
C GLU A 212 -18.27 -4.62 -6.62
N PHE A 213 -17.82 -3.87 -5.62
CA PHE A 213 -17.12 -4.46 -4.50
C PHE A 213 -18.04 -5.45 -3.81
N ASN A 214 -17.66 -6.72 -3.85
CA ASN A 214 -18.36 -7.81 -3.18
C ASN A 214 -17.33 -8.61 -2.38
N TYR A 215 -17.30 -8.39 -1.06
CA TYR A 215 -16.32 -9.02 -0.20
C TYR A 215 -16.46 -10.55 -0.21
N LYS A 216 -15.36 -11.25 -0.47
CA LYS A 216 -15.30 -12.72 -0.41
C LYS A 216 -14.57 -13.13 0.86
N THR A 217 -15.33 -13.61 1.85
CA THR A 217 -14.79 -14.14 3.10
C THR A 217 -13.82 -15.30 2.84
N PRO A 218 -12.69 -15.39 3.58
CA PRO A 218 -11.80 -16.54 3.49
C PRO A 218 -12.53 -17.85 3.79
N LYS A 219 -12.28 -18.88 2.98
CA LYS A 219 -12.80 -20.23 3.22
C LYS A 219 -12.10 -20.89 4.41
N LYS A 220 -12.76 -21.86 5.05
CA LYS A 220 -12.19 -22.56 6.22
C LYS A 220 -10.88 -23.27 5.88
N GLU A 221 -10.78 -23.80 4.66
CA GLU A 221 -9.65 -24.58 4.15
C GLU A 221 -8.45 -23.73 3.73
N GLU A 222 -8.63 -22.40 3.55
CA GLU A 222 -7.51 -21.51 3.27
C GLU A 222 -6.52 -21.52 4.47
N VAL A 223 -5.22 -21.59 4.19
CA VAL A 223 -4.20 -21.44 5.23
C VAL A 223 -3.86 -19.96 5.42
N MET A 224 -3.39 -19.59 6.61
CA MET A 224 -2.86 -18.24 6.85
C MET A 224 -1.65 -17.95 5.98
N THR A 225 -0.71 -18.88 5.91
CA THR A 225 0.48 -18.80 5.04
C THR A 225 0.84 -20.23 4.65
N LYS A 226 1.57 -20.40 3.55
CA LYS A 226 2.19 -21.68 3.21
C LYS A 226 3.19 -22.08 4.32
N PRO A 227 3.33 -23.39 4.63
CA PRO A 227 4.31 -23.83 5.61
C PRO A 227 5.74 -23.56 5.12
N HIS A 228 6.66 -23.31 6.03
CA HIS A 228 8.08 -23.16 5.70
C HIS A 228 8.69 -24.53 5.38
N ASP A 229 8.47 -25.00 4.16
CA ASP A 229 8.89 -26.30 3.63
C ASP A 229 10.22 -26.20 2.87
N ALA A 230 10.58 -27.27 2.15
CA ALA A 230 11.80 -27.30 1.35
C ALA A 230 11.82 -26.23 0.25
N GLU A 231 10.65 -25.87 -0.29
CA GLU A 231 10.53 -24.85 -1.33
C GLU A 231 10.72 -23.44 -0.75
N TYR A 232 10.14 -23.16 0.41
CA TYR A 232 10.44 -21.94 1.16
C TYR A 232 11.94 -21.75 1.41
N ASN A 233 12.61 -22.81 1.85
CA ASN A 233 14.05 -22.77 2.10
C ASN A 233 14.84 -22.53 0.80
N ARG A 234 14.46 -23.20 -0.30
CA ARG A 234 15.07 -23.00 -1.62
C ARG A 234 14.94 -21.55 -2.08
N LEU A 235 13.72 -20.99 -2.02
CA LEU A 235 13.44 -19.61 -2.42
C LEU A 235 14.16 -18.58 -1.55
N THR A 236 14.32 -18.86 -0.25
CA THR A 236 15.06 -18.00 0.67
C THR A 236 16.56 -17.96 0.34
N VAL A 237 17.17 -19.11 0.06
CA VAL A 237 18.58 -19.19 -0.37
C VAL A 237 18.77 -18.51 -1.73
N GLU A 238 17.89 -18.78 -2.70
CA GLU A 238 17.92 -18.11 -4.01
C GLU A 238 17.84 -16.59 -3.86
N ARG A 239 17.00 -16.10 -2.96
CA ARG A 239 16.87 -14.67 -2.66
C ARG A 239 18.18 -14.07 -2.14
N GLU A 240 18.83 -14.75 -1.21
CA GLU A 240 20.13 -14.33 -0.65
C GLU A 240 21.21 -14.22 -1.74
N GLU A 241 21.28 -15.22 -2.63
CA GLU A 241 22.21 -15.24 -3.76
C GLU A 241 21.93 -14.11 -4.77
N LEU A 242 20.65 -13.89 -5.12
CA LEU A 242 20.24 -12.81 -6.00
C LEU A 242 20.57 -11.44 -5.41
N PHE A 243 20.32 -11.24 -4.11
CA PHE A 243 20.61 -9.99 -3.43
C PHE A 243 22.12 -9.72 -3.32
N SER A 244 22.93 -10.75 -3.03
CA SER A 244 24.39 -10.64 -3.06
C SER A 244 24.87 -10.23 -4.45
N SER A 245 24.39 -10.90 -5.49
CA SER A 245 24.75 -10.61 -6.89
C SER A 245 24.37 -9.19 -7.30
N PHE A 246 23.17 -8.72 -6.91
CA PHE A 246 22.73 -7.35 -7.16
C PHE A 246 23.64 -6.33 -6.46
N THR A 247 24.03 -6.62 -5.22
CA THR A 247 24.92 -5.75 -4.44
C THR A 247 26.32 -5.69 -5.04
N ASP A 248 26.86 -6.83 -5.50
CA ASP A 248 28.16 -6.89 -6.19
C ASP A 248 28.14 -6.08 -7.49
N LYS A 249 27.10 -6.24 -8.31
CA LYS A 249 26.91 -5.42 -9.52
C LYS A 249 26.71 -3.94 -9.21
N THR A 250 26.10 -3.62 -8.07
CA THR A 250 26.00 -2.23 -7.61
C THR A 250 27.37 -1.67 -7.27
N ARG A 251 28.30 -2.45 -6.67
CA ARG A 251 29.68 -2.01 -6.42
C ARG A 251 30.45 -1.79 -7.72
N GLU A 252 30.37 -2.72 -8.66
CA GLU A 252 30.98 -2.57 -9.99
C GLU A 252 30.49 -1.31 -10.72
N TRP A 253 29.18 -1.03 -10.63
CA TRP A 253 28.57 0.17 -11.19
C TRP A 253 29.10 1.46 -10.55
N LEU A 254 29.24 1.48 -9.22
CA LEU A 254 29.83 2.62 -8.50
C LEU A 254 31.29 2.88 -8.88
N ASP A 255 32.03 1.84 -9.29
CA ASP A 255 33.39 1.94 -9.83
C ASP A 255 33.42 2.37 -11.32
N GLY A 256 32.26 2.60 -11.94
CA GLY A 256 32.12 3.09 -13.32
C GLY A 256 31.95 2.01 -14.39
N SER A 257 31.69 0.76 -13.98
CA SER A 257 31.41 -0.33 -14.93
C SER A 257 29.98 -0.19 -15.50
N PRO A 258 29.77 -0.42 -16.81
CA PRO A 258 28.47 -0.27 -17.45
C PRO A 258 27.61 -1.54 -17.25
N VAL A 259 27.19 -1.79 -16.01
CA VAL A 259 26.47 -3.02 -15.59
C VAL A 259 25.00 -2.77 -15.25
N GLU A 260 24.42 -1.66 -15.73
CA GLU A 260 23.03 -1.27 -15.45
C GLU A 260 22.03 -2.34 -15.91
N ALA A 261 22.22 -2.90 -17.10
CA ALA A 261 21.31 -3.93 -17.64
C ALA A 261 21.34 -5.22 -16.81
N GLU A 262 22.51 -5.62 -16.31
CA GLU A 262 22.64 -6.76 -15.41
C GLU A 262 21.99 -6.49 -14.05
N ARG A 263 22.13 -5.26 -13.51
CA ARG A 263 21.44 -4.86 -12.27
C ARG A 263 19.93 -4.90 -12.43
N ASP A 264 19.40 -4.35 -13.53
CA ASP A 264 17.96 -4.36 -13.83
C ASP A 264 17.44 -5.80 -13.94
N THR A 265 18.21 -6.69 -14.58
CA THR A 265 17.87 -8.12 -14.68
C THR A 265 17.84 -8.79 -13.31
N LEU A 266 18.81 -8.49 -12.43
CA LEU A 266 18.84 -9.04 -11.07
C LEU A 266 17.70 -8.51 -10.20
N ALA A 267 17.36 -7.23 -10.33
CA ALA A 267 16.21 -6.64 -9.65
C ALA A 267 14.90 -7.28 -10.10
N GLN A 268 14.74 -7.55 -11.40
CA GLN A 268 13.58 -8.28 -11.90
C GLN A 268 13.48 -9.69 -11.29
N LYS A 269 14.60 -10.42 -11.21
CA LYS A 269 14.63 -11.75 -10.56
C LYS A 269 14.30 -11.69 -9.07
N LEU A 270 14.75 -10.66 -8.36
CA LEU A 270 14.39 -10.43 -6.95
C LEU A 270 12.88 -10.21 -6.77
N SER A 271 12.25 -9.49 -7.71
CA SER A 271 10.80 -9.25 -7.75
C SER A 271 10.03 -10.55 -8.02
N GLU A 272 10.46 -11.33 -9.02
CA GLU A 272 9.87 -12.64 -9.35
C GLU A 272 9.98 -13.63 -8.18
N ASN A 273 11.18 -13.74 -7.58
CA ASN A 273 11.40 -14.54 -6.38
C ASN A 273 10.52 -14.07 -5.19
N PHE A 274 10.33 -12.76 -5.00
CA PHE A 274 9.44 -12.25 -3.96
C PHE A 274 7.98 -12.68 -4.18
N ARG A 275 7.49 -12.67 -5.43
CA ARG A 275 6.13 -13.15 -5.75
C ARG A 275 5.92 -14.61 -5.36
N GLU A 276 6.95 -15.44 -5.51
CA GLU A 276 6.91 -16.85 -5.11
C GLU A 276 7.01 -17.03 -3.58
N LEU A 277 7.77 -16.17 -2.89
CA LEU A 277 7.89 -16.15 -1.44
C LEU A 277 6.68 -15.54 -0.73
N SER A 278 5.96 -14.61 -1.37
CA SER A 278 4.91 -13.83 -0.72
C SER A 278 3.84 -14.70 -0.04
N PRO A 279 3.38 -15.86 -0.58
CA PRO A 279 2.36 -16.68 0.08
C PRO A 279 2.85 -17.42 1.34
N TYR A 280 4.17 -17.45 1.59
CA TYR A 280 4.76 -17.97 2.82
C TYR A 280 4.84 -16.92 3.93
N ILE A 281 4.78 -15.63 3.56
CA ILE A 281 4.96 -14.49 4.46
C ILE A 281 3.62 -13.80 4.72
N TRP A 282 2.78 -13.70 3.69
CA TRP A 282 1.55 -12.92 3.64
C TRP A 282 0.33 -13.81 3.48
N SER A 283 -0.73 -13.45 4.19
CA SER A 283 -2.01 -14.13 4.08
C SER A 283 -2.73 -13.82 2.77
N PRO A 284 -3.38 -14.82 2.14
CA PRO A 284 -4.22 -14.59 0.97
C PRO A 284 -5.30 -13.52 1.22
N ALA A 285 -5.12 -12.37 0.58
CA ALA A 285 -6.07 -11.27 0.59
C ALA A 285 -7.30 -11.51 -0.30
N TYR A 286 -8.32 -10.68 -0.10
CA TYR A 286 -9.46 -10.51 -1.00
C TYR A 286 -9.05 -10.41 -2.47
N TYR A 287 -7.96 -9.70 -2.74
CA TYR A 287 -7.45 -9.46 -4.09
C TYR A 287 -7.07 -10.77 -4.82
N HIS A 288 -6.44 -11.72 -4.12
CA HIS A 288 -6.14 -13.05 -4.67
C HIS A 288 -7.41 -13.84 -4.99
N ARG A 289 -8.42 -13.80 -4.10
CA ARG A 289 -9.71 -14.51 -4.30
C ARG A 289 -10.55 -13.94 -5.44
N ASN A 290 -10.21 -12.74 -5.93
CA ASN A 290 -10.87 -12.10 -7.05
C ASN A 290 -10.03 -12.04 -8.32
N GLY A 291 -8.82 -12.64 -8.31
CA GLY A 291 -7.91 -12.63 -9.46
C GLY A 291 -7.41 -11.23 -9.82
N PHE A 292 -7.37 -10.32 -8.85
CA PHE A 292 -6.79 -9.00 -9.03
C PHE A 292 -5.26 -9.05 -8.92
N ILE A 293 -4.76 -9.97 -8.10
CA ILE A 293 -3.35 -10.40 -7.98
C ILE A 293 -3.27 -11.92 -7.94
#